data_AF-A0A940P1J3-F1
#
_entry.id   AF-A0A940P1J3-F1
#
_cell.length_a   1.000
_cell.length_b   1.000
_cell.length_c   1.000
_cell.angle_alpha   90.00
_cell.angle_beta   90.00
_cell.angle_gamma   90.00
#
_symmetry.space_group_name_H-M   'P 1'
#
loop_
_entity.id
_entity.type
_entity.pdbx_description
1 polymer ?
#
loop_
_entity_poly.entity_id
_entity_poly.type
_entity_poly.pdbx_seq_one_letter_code
_entity_poly.pdbx_strand_id
1 'polypeptide(L)'
;GPVGSIIGAVFFVMVLLAALTSSMSILETVVASMMDAFGWTRRKAVAWESALGLIISIVICLGYNVLYFEAHLPNQSEGQTAQLLDIFDYLSNNILMPVVAIGTCILVGWIVKPRTIIDEATKNGEKFGRKGLYIVMVKFLAPVLLLFLLLGAFGVFNKVMG
;
A
#
# COMPACT_ATOMS: atom_id res chain seq x y z
N GLY A 1 -24.53 7.22 27.48
CA GLY A 1 -25.99 7.46 27.40
C GLY A 1 -26.56 6.89 26.10
N PRO A 2 -27.89 6.73 25.98
CA PRO A 2 -28.54 6.07 24.82
C PRO A 2 -28.20 6.73 23.47
N VAL A 3 -28.01 8.05 23.46
CA VAL A 3 -27.56 8.82 22.28
C VAL A 3 -26.18 8.36 21.79
N GLY A 4 -25.26 8.02 22.71
CA GLY A 4 -23.93 7.51 22.35
C GLY A 4 -23.97 6.13 21.70
N SER A 5 -24.95 5.29 22.06
CA SER A 5 -25.13 3.98 21.42
C SER A 5 -25.61 4.13 19.98
N ILE A 6 -26.56 5.06 19.72
CA ILE A 6 -27.07 5.33 18.37
C ILE A 6 -25.98 5.93 17.48
N ILE A 7 -25.24 6.92 17.98
CA ILE A 7 -24.13 7.53 17.23
C ILE A 7 -23.03 6.50 16.97
N GLY A 8 -22.70 5.67 17.96
CA GLY A 8 -21.75 4.57 17.80
C GLY A 8 -22.17 3.56 16.74
N ALA A 9 -23.45 3.16 16.73
CA ALA A 9 -23.98 2.24 15.73
C ALA A 9 -23.85 2.81 14.30
N VAL A 10 -24.25 4.07 14.10
CA VAL A 10 -24.14 4.73 12.79
C VAL A 10 -22.67 4.87 12.36
N PHE A 11 -21.77 5.22 13.28
CA PHE A 11 -20.34 5.30 13.03
C PHE A 11 -19.77 3.96 12.54
N PHE A 12 -20.03 2.85 13.24
CA PHE A 12 -19.52 1.54 12.84
C PHE A 12 -20.11 1.06 11.51
N VAL A 13 -21.38 1.36 11.21
CA VAL A 13 -21.97 1.05 9.90
C VAL A 13 -21.25 1.82 8.79
N MET A 14 -20.99 3.12 8.97
CA MET A 14 -20.26 3.91 7.98
C MET A 14 -18.83 3.40 7.77
N VAL A 15 -18.12 3.09 8.86
CA VAL A 15 -16.76 2.53 8.80
C VAL A 15 -16.76 1.15 8.11
N LEU A 16 -17.74 0.30 8.39
CA LEU A 16 -17.88 -1.01 7.74
C LEU A 16 -18.11 -0.88 6.23
N LEU A 17 -19.00 0.03 5.81
CA LEU A 17 -19.24 0.28 4.39
C LEU A 17 -18.00 0.84 3.70
N ALA A 18 -17.28 1.77 4.33
CA ALA A 18 -16.03 2.32 3.80
C ALA A 18 -14.92 1.27 3.70
N ALA A 19 -14.81 0.37 4.69
CA ALA A 19 -13.88 -0.74 4.66
C ALA A 19 -14.24 -1.76 3.56
N LEU A 20 -15.53 -2.04 3.35
CA LEU A 20 -16.00 -2.97 2.33
C LEU A 20 -15.71 -2.47 0.91
N THR A 21 -15.91 -1.18 0.63
CA THR A 21 -15.60 -0.64 -0.71
C THR A 21 -14.10 -0.63 -0.99
N SER A 22 -13.28 -0.33 0.03
CA SER A 22 -11.82 -0.36 -0.07
C SER A 22 -11.30 -1.79 -0.32
N SER A 23 -11.84 -2.78 0.42
CA SER A 23 -11.43 -4.18 0.24
C SER A 23 -11.86 -4.75 -1.12
N MET A 24 -13.02 -4.35 -1.65
CA MET A 24 -13.43 -4.76 -3.00
C MET A 24 -12.49 -4.22 -4.09
N SER A 25 -12.04 -2.96 -4.00
CA SER A 25 -11.11 -2.38 -4.98
C SER A 25 -9.75 -3.09 -4.97
N ILE A 26 -9.24 -3.45 -3.79
CA ILE A 26 -7.99 -4.21 -3.66
C ILE A 26 -8.16 -5.62 -4.23
N LEU A 27 -9.24 -6.31 -3.86
CA LEU A 27 -9.54 -7.65 -4.36
C LEU A 27 -9.63 -7.68 -5.89
N GLU A 28 -10.31 -6.71 -6.50
CA GLU A 28 -10.40 -6.63 -7.96
C GLU A 28 -9.03 -6.43 -8.62
N THR A 29 -8.17 -5.61 -8.03
CA THR A 29 -6.81 -5.38 -8.54
C THR A 29 -5.98 -6.65 -8.50
N VAL A 30 -6.02 -7.40 -7.39
CA VAL A 30 -5.29 -8.68 -7.25
C VAL A 30 -5.84 -9.72 -8.22
N VAL A 31 -7.17 -9.87 -8.28
CA VAL A 31 -7.84 -10.82 -9.18
C VAL A 31 -7.53 -10.53 -10.64
N ALA A 32 -7.57 -9.26 -11.06
CA ALA A 32 -7.21 -8.85 -12.41
C ALA A 32 -5.74 -9.21 -12.72
N SER A 33 -4.82 -8.92 -11.79
CA SER A 33 -3.41 -9.28 -11.96
C SER A 33 -3.19 -10.80 -12.12
N MET A 34 -3.95 -11.62 -11.37
CA MET A 34 -3.88 -13.08 -11.50
C MET A 34 -4.50 -13.59 -12.80
N MET A 35 -5.59 -12.98 -13.26
CA MET A 35 -6.21 -13.30 -14.54
C MET A 35 -5.27 -12.99 -15.71
N ASP A 36 -4.58 -11.85 -15.68
CA ASP A 36 -3.66 -11.44 -16.74
C ASP A 36 -2.36 -12.26 -16.72
N ALA A 37 -1.81 -12.57 -15.53
CA ALA A 37 -0.56 -13.31 -15.40
C ALA A 37 -0.72 -14.82 -15.64
N PHE A 38 -1.82 -15.43 -15.16
CA PHE A 38 -2.03 -16.88 -15.20
C PHE A 38 -3.14 -17.34 -16.15
N GLY A 39 -3.88 -16.42 -16.79
CA GLY A 39 -4.98 -16.75 -17.69
C GLY A 39 -6.18 -17.40 -17.00
N TRP A 40 -6.33 -17.22 -15.69
CA TRP A 40 -7.39 -17.88 -14.90
C TRP A 40 -8.76 -17.25 -15.16
N THR A 41 -9.83 -18.02 -14.95
CA THR A 41 -11.19 -17.48 -14.96
C THR A 41 -11.47 -16.72 -13.66
N ARG A 42 -12.24 -15.62 -13.73
CA ARG A 42 -12.53 -14.72 -12.58
C ARG A 42 -12.96 -15.49 -11.32
N ARG A 43 -13.83 -16.48 -11.46
CA ARG A 43 -14.31 -17.30 -10.33
C ARG A 43 -13.19 -18.08 -9.63
N LYS A 44 -12.24 -18.63 -10.39
CA LYS A 44 -11.11 -19.37 -9.83
C LYS A 44 -10.16 -18.44 -9.08
N ALA A 45 -9.83 -17.29 -9.67
CA ALA A 45 -8.97 -16.29 -9.04
C ALA A 45 -9.57 -15.74 -7.73
N VAL A 46 -10.87 -15.39 -7.71
CA VAL A 46 -11.54 -14.90 -6.50
C VAL A 46 -11.58 -15.97 -5.39
N ALA A 47 -11.89 -17.22 -5.75
CA ALA A 47 -11.95 -18.32 -4.78
C ALA A 47 -10.58 -18.61 -4.16
N TRP A 48 -9.53 -18.58 -4.99
CA TRP A 48 -8.16 -18.76 -4.54
C TRP A 48 -7.71 -17.64 -3.60
N GLU A 49 -7.93 -16.38 -3.99
CA GLU A 49 -7.56 -15.21 -3.19
C GLU A 49 -8.31 -15.19 -1.85
N SER A 50 -9.60 -15.48 -1.86
CA SER A 50 -10.41 -15.58 -0.63
C SER A 50 -9.90 -16.67 0.32
N ALA A 51 -9.48 -17.82 -0.23
CA ALA A 51 -8.95 -18.92 0.56
C ALA A 51 -7.60 -18.57 1.19
N LEU A 52 -6.69 -17.97 0.43
CA LEU A 52 -5.40 -17.49 0.95
C LEU A 52 -5.58 -16.39 1.99
N GLY A 53 -6.46 -15.42 1.72
CA GLY A 53 -6.79 -14.34 2.66
C GLY A 53 -7.33 -14.87 3.99
N LEU A 54 -8.19 -15.89 3.98
CA LEU A 54 -8.68 -16.53 5.20
C LEU A 54 -7.56 -17.23 5.98
N ILE A 55 -6.69 -17.99 5.30
CA ILE A 55 -5.58 -18.68 5.96
C ILE A 55 -4.63 -17.66 6.62
N ILE A 56 -4.24 -16.61 5.89
CA ILE A 56 -3.37 -15.55 6.41
C ILE A 56 -4.05 -14.83 7.59
N SER A 57 -5.34 -14.52 7.49
CA SER A 57 -6.10 -13.88 8.56
C SER A 57 -6.14 -14.75 9.82
N ILE A 58 -6.35 -16.06 9.68
CA ILE A 58 -6.33 -17.01 10.81
C ILE A 58 -4.95 -17.06 11.45
N VAL A 59 -3.88 -17.11 10.65
CA VAL A 59 -2.49 -17.11 11.16
C VAL A 59 -2.20 -15.83 11.94
N ILE A 60 -2.60 -14.66 11.41
CA ILE A 60 -2.45 -13.38 12.09
C ILE A 60 -3.23 -13.39 13.41
N CYS A 61 -4.52 -13.75 13.40
CA CYS A 61 -5.35 -13.82 14.60
C CYS A 61 -4.82 -14.80 15.66
N LEU A 62 -4.21 -15.92 15.23
CA LEU A 62 -3.60 -16.88 16.14
C LEU A 62 -2.32 -16.35 16.78
N GLY A 63 -1.57 -15.51 16.04
CA GLY A 63 -0.43 -14.75 16.56
C GLY A 63 -0.79 -13.73 17.64
N TYR A 64 -2.05 -13.30 17.70
CA TYR A 64 -2.58 -12.46 18.79
C TYR A 64 -2.99 -13.24 20.05
N ASN A 65 -3.14 -14.58 19.98
CA ASN A 65 -3.76 -15.36 21.06
C ASN A 65 -2.89 -16.50 21.61
N VAL A 66 -2.49 -17.47 20.78
CA VAL A 66 -1.82 -18.71 21.23
C VAL A 66 -0.33 -18.74 20.87
N LEU A 67 0.03 -18.19 19.70
CA LEU A 67 1.42 -18.06 19.24
C LEU A 67 1.90 -16.63 19.50
N TYR A 68 1.97 -16.23 20.78
CA TYR A 68 2.60 -14.95 21.16
C TYR A 68 4.04 -14.95 20.65
N PHE A 69 4.26 -14.25 19.53
CA PHE A 69 5.54 -14.12 18.88
C PHE A 69 5.99 -12.67 19.05
N GLU A 70 6.82 -12.42 20.06
CA GLU A 70 7.46 -11.13 20.28
C GLU A 70 8.66 -11.03 19.35
N ALA A 71 8.51 -10.36 18.21
CA ALA A 71 9.63 -10.06 17.33
C ALA A 71 9.99 -8.57 17.45
N HIS A 72 11.26 -8.29 17.73
CA HIS A 72 11.79 -6.94 17.76
C HIS A 72 12.02 -6.42 16.33
N LEU A 73 11.37 -5.31 15.96
CA LEU A 73 11.62 -4.61 14.71
C LEU A 73 12.75 -3.58 14.88
N PRO A 74 13.58 -3.36 13.83
CA PRO A 74 14.75 -2.48 13.90
C PRO A 74 14.45 -0.97 14.03
N ASN A 75 13.19 -0.53 13.92
CA ASN A 75 12.80 0.89 13.92
C ASN A 75 11.85 1.28 15.06
N GLN A 76 11.64 0.39 16.03
CA GLN A 76 10.81 0.68 17.19
C GLN A 76 11.69 0.99 18.40
N SER A 77 11.34 2.03 19.16
CA SER A 77 11.98 2.36 20.42
C SER A 77 12.01 1.16 21.37
N GLU A 78 13.07 1.06 22.18
CA GLU A 78 13.26 0.01 23.18
C GLU A 78 11.97 -0.23 23.99
N GLY A 79 11.39 -1.44 23.89
CA GLY A 79 10.26 -1.87 24.71
C GLY A 79 8.92 -2.11 24.00
N GLN A 80 8.79 -1.93 22.68
CA GLN A 80 7.59 -2.35 21.97
C GLN A 80 7.76 -3.69 21.25
N THR A 81 6.96 -4.68 21.68
CA THR A 81 6.80 -5.98 21.02
C THR A 81 5.88 -5.80 19.83
N ALA A 82 6.39 -5.93 18.61
CA ALA A 82 5.55 -5.88 17.42
C ALA A 82 4.89 -7.24 17.21
N GLN A 83 3.58 -7.23 16.97
CA GLN A 83 2.83 -8.43 16.64
C GLN A 83 2.98 -8.75 15.16
N LEU A 84 2.55 -9.95 14.75
CA LEU A 84 2.68 -10.38 13.37
C LEU A 84 2.01 -9.39 12.39
N LEU A 85 0.86 -8.83 12.75
CA LEU A 85 0.20 -7.81 11.93
C LEU A 85 1.02 -6.52 11.83
N ASP A 86 1.66 -6.09 12.91
CA ASP A 86 2.47 -4.87 12.92
C ASP A 86 3.70 -5.03 12.02
N ILE A 87 4.29 -6.23 11.95
CA ILE A 87 5.36 -6.56 11.01
C ILE A 87 4.86 -6.46 9.57
N PHE A 88 3.70 -7.06 9.27
CA PHE A 88 3.11 -7.01 7.93
C PHE A 88 2.70 -5.58 7.52
N ASP A 89 2.18 -4.79 8.45
CA ASP A 89 1.84 -3.39 8.24
C ASP A 89 3.11 -2.55 8.00
N TYR A 90 4.15 -2.77 8.81
CA TYR A 90 5.44 -2.12 8.63
C TYR A 90 6.05 -2.43 7.26
N LEU A 91 6.09 -3.71 6.90
CA LEU A 91 6.61 -4.16 5.61
C LEU A 91 5.81 -3.53 4.46
N SER A 92 4.48 -3.48 4.56
CA SER A 92 3.62 -2.98 3.51
C SER A 92 3.72 -1.46 3.34
N ASN A 93 3.62 -0.70 4.44
CA ASN A 93 3.53 0.75 4.43
C ASN A 93 4.90 1.43 4.31
N ASN A 94 5.94 0.90 4.97
CA ASN A 94 7.24 1.56 5.04
C ASN A 94 8.28 1.00 4.06
N ILE A 95 8.10 -0.21 3.54
CA ILE A 95 9.05 -0.84 2.62
C ILE A 95 8.43 -1.05 1.24
N LEU A 96 7.37 -1.87 1.14
CA LEU A 96 6.78 -2.26 -0.15
C LEU A 96 6.20 -1.06 -0.90
N MET A 97 5.41 -0.21 -0.24
CA MET A 97 4.81 0.96 -0.89
C MET A 97 5.88 1.92 -1.48
N PRO A 98 6.92 2.35 -0.74
CA PRO A 98 8.00 3.16 -1.32
C PRO A 98 8.79 2.45 -2.42
N VAL A 99 9.09 1.16 -2.27
CA VAL A 99 9.85 0.39 -3.28
C VAL A 99 9.07 0.29 -4.59
N VAL A 100 7.78 -0.06 -4.52
CA VAL A 100 6.90 -0.10 -5.70
C VAL A 100 6.76 1.29 -6.30
N ALA A 101 6.64 2.34 -5.49
CA ALA A 101 6.56 3.72 -5.95
C ALA A 101 7.86 4.18 -6.65
N ILE A 102 9.03 3.79 -6.17
CA ILE A 102 10.32 4.06 -6.84
C ILE A 102 10.37 3.31 -8.18
N GLY A 103 9.97 2.04 -8.19
CA GLY A 103 9.89 1.25 -9.42
C GLY A 103 8.99 1.88 -10.48
N THR A 104 7.80 2.35 -10.09
CA THR A 104 6.89 3.05 -11.00
C THR A 104 7.44 4.40 -11.44
N CYS A 105 8.09 5.18 -10.56
CA CYS A 105 8.75 6.44 -10.91
C CYS A 105 9.87 6.23 -11.93
N ILE A 106 10.68 5.17 -11.80
CA ILE A 106 11.74 4.84 -12.76
C ILE A 106 11.12 4.40 -14.09
N LEU A 107 10.13 3.51 -14.07
CA LEU A 107 9.46 3.03 -15.28
C LEU A 107 8.82 4.19 -16.05
N VAL A 108 8.10 5.08 -15.37
CA VAL A 108 7.46 6.25 -15.97
C VAL A 108 8.48 7.31 -16.40
N GLY A 109 9.42 7.65 -15.53
CA GLY A 109 10.37 8.73 -15.73
C GLY A 109 11.46 8.42 -16.77
N TRP A 110 11.85 7.16 -16.91
CA TRP A 110 13.00 6.74 -17.72
C TRP A 110 12.62 5.81 -18.89
N ILE A 111 11.69 4.86 -18.71
CA ILE A 111 11.36 3.87 -19.74
C ILE A 111 10.26 4.38 -20.67
N VAL A 112 9.09 4.71 -20.12
CA VAL A 112 7.92 5.18 -20.88
C VAL A 112 8.14 6.58 -21.44
N LYS A 113 9.03 7.36 -20.78
CA LYS A 113 9.27 8.80 -20.96
C LYS A 113 8.02 9.61 -20.63
N PRO A 114 8.10 10.66 -19.78
CA PRO A 114 6.93 11.45 -19.37
C PRO A 114 6.19 12.13 -20.54
N ARG A 115 6.86 12.24 -21.70
CA ARG A 115 6.26 12.77 -22.93
C ARG A 115 5.10 11.91 -23.42
N THR A 116 5.20 10.59 -23.34
CA THR A 116 4.13 9.66 -23.73
C THR A 116 2.89 9.85 -22.84
N ILE A 117 3.10 10.02 -21.53
CA ILE A 117 2.00 10.30 -20.57
C ILE A 117 1.36 11.65 -20.83
N ILE A 118 2.16 12.68 -21.09
CA ILE A 118 1.67 14.00 -21.45
C ILE A 118 0.84 13.92 -22.73
N ASP A 119 1.29 13.15 -23.72
CA ASP A 119 0.59 12.98 -25.00
C ASP A 119 -0.75 12.25 -24.81
N GLU A 120 -0.77 11.16 -24.05
CA GLU A 120 -2.00 10.45 -23.65
C GLU A 120 -2.95 11.36 -22.85
N ALA A 121 -2.42 12.18 -21.95
CA ALA A 121 -3.21 13.13 -21.15
C ALA A 121 -3.73 14.31 -21.97
N THR A 122 -3.05 14.71 -23.05
CA THR A 122 -3.48 15.78 -23.96
C THR A 122 -4.23 15.27 -25.20
N LYS A 123 -4.48 13.96 -25.30
CA LYS A 123 -5.13 13.31 -26.45
C LYS A 123 -6.55 13.83 -26.71
N ASN A 124 -7.21 14.38 -25.69
CA ASN A 124 -8.53 15.00 -25.77
C ASN A 124 -8.52 16.52 -26.10
N GLY A 125 -7.38 17.08 -26.51
CA GLY A 125 -7.29 18.49 -26.98
C GLY A 125 -6.96 19.53 -25.90
N GLU A 126 -6.72 19.10 -24.66
CA GLU A 126 -6.41 19.98 -23.52
C GLU A 126 -4.96 20.47 -23.53
N LYS A 127 -4.73 21.76 -23.27
CA LYS A 127 -3.40 22.35 -23.17
C LYS A 127 -2.79 22.09 -21.78
N PHE A 128 -1.90 21.11 -21.68
CA PHE A 128 -1.11 20.91 -20.46
C PHE A 128 -0.06 22.03 -20.34
N GLY A 129 -0.39 23.12 -19.63
CA GLY A 129 0.46 24.32 -19.52
C GLY A 129 1.74 24.15 -18.69
N ARG A 130 1.85 23.10 -17.88
CA ARG A 130 2.97 22.88 -16.93
C ARG A 130 3.70 21.56 -17.14
N LYS A 131 3.84 21.14 -18.42
CA LYS A 131 4.56 19.92 -18.85
C LYS A 131 5.97 19.80 -18.27
N GLY A 132 6.72 20.90 -18.21
CA GLY A 132 8.06 20.92 -17.64
C GLY A 132 8.10 20.65 -16.13
N LEU A 133 7.16 21.21 -15.38
CA LEU A 133 7.08 21.01 -13.92
C LEU A 133 6.75 19.55 -13.58
N TYR A 134 5.81 18.95 -14.32
CA TYR A 134 5.45 17.54 -14.18
C TYR A 134 6.64 16.61 -14.44
N ILE A 135 7.42 16.89 -15.49
CA ILE A 135 8.64 16.12 -15.81
C ILE A 135 9.65 16.18 -14.66
N VAL A 136 9.89 17.36 -14.09
CA VAL A 136 10.83 17.55 -12.97
C VAL A 136 10.32 16.85 -11.71
N MET A 137 9.02 16.96 -11.41
CA MET A 137 8.43 16.31 -10.23
C MET A 137 8.53 14.78 -10.32
N VAL A 138 8.16 14.19 -11.46
CA VAL A 138 8.15 12.73 -11.61
C VAL A 138 9.55 12.15 -11.75
N LYS A 139 10.47 12.84 -12.45
CA LYS A 139 11.82 12.32 -12.72
C LYS A 139 12.80 12.54 -11.58
N PHE A 140 12.60 13.60 -10.78
CA PHE A 140 13.56 14.01 -9.76
C PHE A 140 12.94 14.11 -8.36
N LEU A 141 11.85 14.86 -8.20
CA LEU A 141 11.33 15.14 -6.86
C LEU A 141 10.74 13.90 -6.17
N ALA A 142 9.86 13.18 -6.87
CA ALA A 142 9.21 11.97 -6.38
C ALA A 142 10.21 10.85 -6.00
N PRO A 143 11.16 10.44 -6.86
CA PRO A 143 12.10 9.39 -6.49
C PRO A 143 13.02 9.82 -5.34
N VAL A 144 13.43 11.09 -5.27
CA VAL A 144 14.27 11.59 -4.17
C VAL A 144 13.51 11.57 -2.83
N LEU A 145 12.27 12.06 -2.79
CA LEU A 145 11.45 12.02 -1.58
C LEU A 145 11.14 10.59 -1.12
N LEU A 146 10.86 9.68 -2.05
CA LEU A 146 10.63 8.27 -1.74
C LEU A 146 11.89 7.57 -1.23
N LEU A 147 13.07 7.93 -1.76
CA LEU A 147 14.36 7.42 -1.29
C LEU A 147 14.65 7.92 0.13
N PHE A 148 14.35 9.19 0.45
CA PHE A 148 14.43 9.70 1.83
C PHE A 148 13.47 8.99 2.79
N LEU A 149 12.23 8.72 2.37
CA LEU A 149 11.26 7.93 3.16
C LEU A 149 11.77 6.51 3.42
N LEU A 150 12.33 5.85 2.40
CA LEU A 150 12.90 4.52 2.52
C LEU A 150 14.12 4.51 3.47
N LEU A 151 15.00 5.51 3.40
CA LEU A 151 16.12 5.66 4.34
C LEU A 151 15.65 5.90 5.78
N GLY A 152 14.53 6.63 5.96
CA GLY A 152 13.78 6.71 7.22
C GLY A 152 13.34 5.34 7.73
N ALA A 153 12.72 4.54 6.85
CA ALA A 153 12.27 3.20 7.14
C ALA A 153 13.40 2.18 7.40
N PHE A 154 14.65 2.46 7.04
CA PHE A 154 15.80 1.62 7.42
C PHE A 154 16.48 2.09 8.72
N GLY A 155 15.92 3.09 9.41
CA GLY A 155 16.45 3.56 10.68
C GLY A 155 17.76 4.33 10.54
N VAL A 156 18.13 4.76 9.32
CA VAL A 156 19.34 5.56 9.08
C VAL A 156 19.26 6.89 9.83
N PHE A 157 18.06 7.47 9.97
CA PHE A 157 17.85 8.66 10.81
C PHE A 157 18.02 8.36 12.31
N ASN A 158 17.66 7.17 12.78
CA ASN A 158 17.84 6.77 14.18
C ASN A 158 19.32 6.49 14.52
N LYS A 159 20.12 6.07 13.51
CA LYS A 159 21.56 5.81 13.65
C LYS A 159 22.44 7.05 13.42
N VAL A 160 21.90 8.11 12.81
CA VAL A 160 22.58 9.38 12.54
C VAL A 160 22.25 10.45 13.60
N MET A 161 21.13 10.31 14.32
CA MET A 161 20.66 11.28 15.31
C MET A 161 20.75 10.78 16.77
N GLY A 162 21.32 9.60 17.00
CA GLY A 162 21.79 9.09 18.29
C GLY A 162 23.30 8.95 18.29
#